data_AF-A0A554VZA4-F1
#
_entry.id   AF-A0A554VZA4-F1
#
_cell.length_a   1.000
_cell.length_b   1.000
_cell.length_c   1.000
_cell.angle_alpha   90.00
_cell.angle_beta   90.00
_cell.angle_gamma   90.00
#
_symmetry.space_group_name_H-M   'P 1'
#
loop_
_entity.id
_entity.type
_entity.pdbx_description
1 polymer ?
#
loop_
_entity_poly.entity_id
_entity_poly.type
_entity_poly.pdbx_seq_one_letter_code
_entity_poly.pdbx_strand_id
1 'polypeptide(L)'
;MSSRVEALADRFIDLLIRDSGVDSTQLGKNLLQEYGDSFHQSWLARNRVFKNGFGIQAASMPAWQDMELVIEVRNAIVHGDGGLTSRQAKDPASLITMRKRMAKLLRSDVQGRLVRLNDEAGVLSAEIAIRYATSLDEVVCAVRPAFVE
;
A
#
# COMPACT_ATOMS: atom_id res chain seq x y z
N MET A 1 -2.30 13.78 -0.39
CA MET A 1 -3.09 13.24 0.74
C MET A 1 -2.73 11.78 0.92
N SER A 2 -2.03 11.45 2.01
CA SER A 2 -1.66 10.07 2.37
C SER A 2 -2.84 9.41 3.10
N SER A 3 -3.14 8.15 2.78
CA SER A 3 -4.13 7.35 3.50
C SER A 3 -3.60 6.93 4.87
N ARG A 4 -4.48 6.53 5.79
CA ARG A 4 -4.08 6.05 7.13
C ARG A 4 -3.17 4.82 7.06
N VAL A 5 -3.40 3.94 6.09
CA VAL A 5 -2.57 2.74 5.88
C VAL A 5 -1.19 3.10 5.33
N GLU A 6 -1.10 4.08 4.40
CA GLU A 6 0.19 4.59 3.93
C GLU A 6 0.99 5.22 5.07
N ALA A 7 0.34 6.03 5.90
CA ALA A 7 0.97 6.64 7.08
C ALA A 7 1.44 5.59 8.10
N LEU A 8 0.70 4.49 8.29
CA LEU A 8 1.13 3.37 9.13
C LEU A 8 2.37 2.69 8.54
N ALA A 9 2.36 2.39 7.24
CA ALA A 9 3.50 1.78 6.56
C ALA A 9 4.74 2.68 6.62
N ASP A 10 4.58 4.00 6.47
CA ASP A 10 5.64 4.98 6.63
C ASP A 10 6.23 4.93 8.04
N ARG A 11 5.36 4.94 9.05
CA ARG A 11 5.79 4.83 10.45
C ARG A 11 6.56 3.54 10.73
N PHE A 12 6.14 2.40 10.18
CA PHE A 12 6.89 1.15 10.34
C PHE A 12 8.27 1.23 9.68
N ILE A 13 8.37 1.81 8.48
CA ILE A 13 9.67 2.02 7.82
C ILE A 13 10.58 2.88 8.71
N ASP A 14 10.07 3.99 9.23
CA ASP A 14 10.86 4.91 10.07
C ASP A 14 11.34 4.23 11.37
N LEU A 15 10.47 3.45 12.02
CA LEU A 15 10.81 2.68 13.21
C LEU A 15 11.87 1.62 12.91
N LEU A 16 11.72 0.89 11.80
CA LEU A 16 12.69 -0.12 11.37
C LEU A 16 14.05 0.49 11.02
N ILE A 17 14.07 1.65 10.36
CA ILE A 17 15.30 2.38 10.05
C ILE A 17 15.99 2.81 11.34
N ARG A 18 15.24 3.41 12.28
CA ARG A 18 15.78 3.86 13.57
C ARG A 18 16.35 2.70 14.39
N ASP A 19 15.65 1.58 14.44
CA ASP A 19 16.11 0.38 15.16
C ASP A 19 17.34 -0.28 14.52
N SER A 20 17.45 -0.22 13.19
CA SER A 20 18.60 -0.80 12.47
C SER A 20 19.94 -0.13 12.79
N GLY A 21 19.93 1.06 13.39
CA GLY A 21 21.12 1.85 13.68
C GLY A 21 21.84 2.36 12.42
N VAL A 22 21.21 2.30 11.24
CA VAL A 22 21.79 2.86 10.01
C VAL A 22 22.04 4.37 10.16
N ASP A 23 21.16 5.06 10.89
CA ASP A 23 21.29 6.48 11.25
C ASP A 23 22.42 6.77 12.26
N SER A 24 23.07 5.75 12.85
CA SER A 24 24.20 5.95 13.76
C SER A 24 25.49 6.35 13.02
N THR A 25 25.58 6.07 11.72
CA THR A 25 26.77 6.36 10.90
C THR A 25 26.55 7.59 10.01
N GLN A 26 27.62 8.37 9.74
CA GLN A 26 27.52 9.53 8.84
C GLN A 26 27.13 9.14 7.41
N LEU A 27 27.65 7.99 6.92
CA LEU A 27 27.29 7.45 5.61
C LEU A 27 25.80 7.09 5.55
N GLY A 28 25.29 6.38 6.57
CA GLY A 28 23.89 6.01 6.63
C GLY A 28 22.96 7.22 6.74
N LYS A 29 23.32 8.24 7.54
CA LYS A 29 22.58 9.52 7.59
C LYS A 29 22.52 10.19 6.23
N ASN A 30 23.64 10.28 5.52
CA ASN A 30 23.69 10.91 4.19
C ASN A 30 22.82 10.13 3.18
N LEU A 31 22.88 8.79 3.19
CA LEU A 31 22.05 7.96 2.32
C LEU A 31 20.55 8.08 2.65
N LEU A 32 20.19 8.16 3.92
CA LEU A 32 18.80 8.38 4.34
C LEU A 32 18.32 9.79 3.97
N GLN A 33 19.18 10.80 4.03
CA GLN A 33 18.82 12.15 3.60
C GLN A 33 18.64 12.25 2.08
N GLU A 34 19.42 11.50 1.30
CA GLU A 34 19.36 11.52 -0.16
C GLU A 34 18.20 10.68 -0.71
N TYR A 35 17.89 9.54 -0.07
CA TYR A 35 16.91 8.57 -0.58
C TYR A 35 15.68 8.35 0.31
N GLY A 36 15.69 8.82 1.56
CA GLY A 36 14.63 8.57 2.55
C GLY A 36 13.26 9.02 2.09
N ASP A 37 13.16 10.25 1.59
CA ASP A 37 11.90 10.80 1.08
C ASP A 37 11.33 9.97 -0.09
N SER A 38 12.18 9.31 -0.87
CA SER A 38 11.76 8.48 -2.01
C SER A 38 11.01 7.22 -1.57
N PHE A 39 11.27 6.74 -0.34
CA PHE A 39 10.64 5.53 0.21
C PHE A 39 9.13 5.71 0.40
N HIS A 40 8.72 6.93 0.75
CA HIS A 40 7.34 7.27 1.08
C HIS A 40 6.51 7.73 -0.13
N GLN A 41 7.09 7.77 -1.33
CA GLN A 41 6.39 8.30 -2.52
C GLN A 41 5.39 7.33 -3.14
N SER A 42 5.57 6.02 -2.97
CA SER A 42 4.68 5.02 -3.58
C SER A 42 4.64 3.71 -2.79
N TRP A 43 3.59 2.93 -2.99
CA TRP A 43 3.50 1.57 -2.45
C TRP A 43 4.61 0.66 -2.97
N LEU A 44 5.03 0.85 -4.23
CA LEU A 44 6.16 0.11 -4.80
C LEU A 44 7.46 0.41 -4.05
N ALA A 45 7.69 1.68 -3.71
CA ALA A 45 8.86 2.09 -2.93
C ALA A 45 8.81 1.52 -1.50
N ARG A 46 7.69 1.64 -0.81
CA ARG A 46 7.48 1.05 0.53
C ARG A 46 7.73 -0.46 0.54
N ASN A 47 7.12 -1.19 -0.40
CA ASN A 47 7.30 -2.63 -0.52
C ASN A 47 8.74 -3.03 -0.83
N ARG A 48 9.47 -2.21 -1.59
CA ARG A 48 10.90 -2.42 -1.85
C ARG A 48 11.73 -2.25 -0.58
N VAL A 49 11.43 -1.24 0.24
CA VAL A 49 12.12 -1.02 1.52
C VAL A 49 11.82 -2.16 2.49
N PHE A 50 10.56 -2.55 2.66
CA PHE A 50 10.19 -3.70 3.49
C PHE A 50 10.95 -4.96 3.08
N LYS A 51 10.96 -5.28 1.78
CA LYS A 51 11.60 -6.51 1.28
C LYS A 51 13.12 -6.45 1.35
N ASN A 52 13.73 -5.42 0.78
CA ASN A 52 15.17 -5.36 0.58
C ASN A 52 15.92 -4.84 1.81
N GLY A 53 15.29 -3.96 2.60
CA GLY A 53 15.87 -3.41 3.82
C GLY A 53 15.67 -4.33 5.02
N PHE A 54 14.48 -4.95 5.14
CA PHE A 54 14.08 -5.62 6.38
C PHE A 54 13.58 -7.06 6.19
N GLY A 55 13.65 -7.62 4.97
CA GLY A 55 13.20 -8.99 4.69
C GLY A 55 11.68 -9.21 4.78
N ILE A 56 10.90 -8.14 4.96
CA ILE A 56 9.45 -8.19 5.11
C ILE A 56 8.80 -8.27 3.73
N GLN A 57 8.13 -9.38 3.44
CA GLN A 57 7.46 -9.62 2.15
C GLN A 57 6.03 -9.07 2.14
N ALA A 58 5.86 -7.77 2.39
CA ALA A 58 4.55 -7.12 2.49
C ALA A 58 3.66 -7.34 1.24
N ALA A 59 4.26 -7.29 0.05
CA ALA A 59 3.55 -7.51 -1.22
C ALA A 59 3.18 -8.98 -1.50
N SER A 60 3.76 -9.94 -0.77
CA SER A 60 3.46 -11.36 -0.91
C SER A 60 2.34 -11.82 0.04
N MET A 61 1.88 -10.95 0.94
CA MET A 61 0.83 -11.28 1.90
C MET A 61 -0.51 -11.50 1.18
N PRO A 62 -1.33 -12.46 1.62
CA PRO A 62 -2.69 -12.62 1.08
C PRO A 62 -3.52 -11.33 1.16
N ALA A 63 -3.41 -10.60 2.28
CA ALA A 63 -4.12 -9.33 2.48
C ALA A 63 -3.64 -8.21 1.54
N TRP A 64 -2.42 -8.30 1.00
CA TRP A 64 -1.91 -7.31 0.04
C TRP A 64 -2.67 -7.34 -1.27
N GLN A 65 -3.06 -8.53 -1.75
CA GLN A 65 -3.79 -8.63 -3.01
C GLN A 65 -5.05 -7.77 -2.94
N ASP A 66 -5.89 -7.96 -1.91
CA ASP A 66 -7.11 -7.17 -1.74
C ASP A 66 -6.82 -5.68 -1.54
N MET A 67 -5.78 -5.34 -0.77
CA MET A 67 -5.37 -3.95 -0.56
C MET A 67 -4.89 -3.26 -1.84
N GLU A 68 -4.20 -3.97 -2.72
CA GLU A 68 -3.76 -3.46 -4.02
C GLU A 68 -4.95 -2.97 -4.86
N LEU A 69 -6.06 -3.70 -4.86
CA LEU A 69 -7.29 -3.25 -5.54
C LEU A 69 -7.81 -1.94 -4.94
N VAL A 70 -7.83 -1.81 -3.61
CA VAL A 70 -8.29 -0.60 -2.93
C VAL A 70 -7.40 0.59 -3.29
N ILE A 71 -6.08 0.39 -3.37
CA ILE A 71 -5.12 1.40 -3.81
C ILE A 71 -5.37 1.80 -5.26
N GLU A 72 -5.61 0.83 -6.16
CA GLU A 72 -5.93 1.09 -7.57
C GLU A 72 -7.22 1.90 -7.74
N VAL A 73 -8.25 1.57 -6.98
CA VAL A 73 -9.53 2.29 -6.94
C VAL A 73 -9.35 3.71 -6.42
N ARG A 74 -8.64 3.88 -5.29
CA ARG A 74 -8.31 5.19 -4.75
C ARG A 74 -7.53 6.03 -5.75
N ASN A 75 -6.58 5.43 -6.47
CA ASN A 75 -5.81 6.13 -7.51
C ASN A 75 -6.65 6.53 -8.71
N ALA A 76 -7.62 5.70 -9.13
CA ALA A 76 -8.59 6.07 -10.15
C ALA A 76 -9.44 7.29 -9.71
N ILE A 77 -9.92 7.31 -8.46
CA ILE A 77 -10.71 8.43 -7.93
C ILE A 77 -9.86 9.71 -7.85
N VAL A 78 -8.69 9.64 -7.20
CA VAL A 78 -7.88 10.83 -6.88
C VAL A 78 -7.17 11.39 -8.12
N HIS A 79 -6.74 10.54 -9.05
CA HIS A 79 -5.90 10.95 -10.19
C HIS A 79 -6.56 10.79 -11.55
N GLY A 80 -7.67 10.05 -11.64
CA GLY A 80 -8.40 9.80 -12.88
C GLY A 80 -9.76 10.47 -12.95
N ASP A 81 -10.07 11.39 -12.03
CA ASP A 81 -11.36 12.10 -11.94
C ASP A 81 -12.56 11.12 -11.83
N GLY A 82 -12.42 10.11 -10.97
CA GLY A 82 -13.38 9.00 -10.85
C GLY A 82 -13.27 7.95 -11.96
N GLY A 83 -12.47 8.20 -12.99
CA GLY A 83 -12.15 7.29 -14.07
C GLY A 83 -10.85 6.50 -13.85
N LEU A 84 -10.69 5.43 -14.61
CA LEU A 84 -9.44 4.68 -14.68
C LEU A 84 -8.33 5.58 -15.22
N THR A 85 -7.18 5.56 -14.54
CA THR A 85 -6.00 6.30 -14.98
C THR A 85 -5.55 5.85 -16.37
N SER A 86 -4.83 6.70 -17.11
CA SER A 86 -4.32 6.34 -18.45
C SER A 86 -3.46 5.08 -18.45
N ARG A 87 -2.82 4.76 -17.32
CA ARG A 87 -2.04 3.52 -17.14
C ARG A 87 -2.95 2.30 -17.02
N GLN A 88 -3.99 2.37 -16.20
CA GLN A 88 -5.00 1.29 -16.08
C GLN A 88 -5.75 1.07 -17.39
N ALA A 89 -6.09 2.15 -18.10
CA ALA A 89 -6.85 2.08 -19.34
C ALA A 89 -6.09 1.47 -20.54
N LYS A 90 -4.75 1.38 -20.48
CA LYS A 90 -3.90 0.87 -21.57
C LYS A 90 -3.78 -0.66 -21.61
N ASP A 91 -4.15 -1.36 -20.54
CA ASP A 91 -4.09 -2.82 -20.47
C ASP A 91 -5.50 -3.40 -20.29
N PRO A 92 -6.16 -3.83 -21.38
CA PRO A 92 -7.49 -4.42 -21.34
C PRO A 92 -7.62 -5.65 -20.42
N ALA A 93 -6.55 -6.44 -20.25
CA ALA A 93 -6.56 -7.61 -19.38
C ALA A 93 -6.60 -7.19 -17.90
N SER A 94 -5.83 -6.16 -17.53
CA SER A 94 -5.90 -5.56 -16.20
C SER A 94 -7.29 -5.00 -15.90
N LEU A 95 -7.96 -4.38 -16.88
CA LEU A 95 -9.30 -3.83 -16.72
C LEU A 95 -10.37 -4.91 -16.45
N ILE A 96 -10.33 -6.01 -17.21
CA ILE A 96 -11.25 -7.14 -17.00
C ILE A 96 -11.04 -7.73 -15.61
N THR A 97 -9.78 -7.85 -15.19
CA THR A 97 -9.41 -8.37 -13.87
C THR A 97 -9.91 -7.44 -12.77
N MET A 98 -9.65 -6.14 -12.89
CA MET A 98 -10.09 -5.12 -11.95
C MET A 98 -11.62 -5.12 -11.83
N ARG A 99 -12.37 -5.18 -12.94
CA ARG A 99 -13.85 -5.26 -12.90
C ARG A 99 -14.34 -6.49 -12.13
N LYS A 100 -13.79 -7.67 -12.42
CA LYS A 100 -14.14 -8.92 -11.70
C LYS A 100 -13.85 -8.80 -10.20
N ARG A 101 -12.69 -8.24 -9.85
CA ARG A 101 -12.27 -8.08 -8.45
C ARG A 101 -13.10 -7.02 -7.72
N MET A 102 -13.46 -5.91 -8.36
CA MET A 102 -14.36 -4.90 -7.80
C MET A 102 -15.75 -5.46 -7.51
N ALA A 103 -16.33 -6.21 -8.46
CA ALA A 103 -17.63 -6.84 -8.26
C ALA A 103 -17.60 -7.85 -7.10
N LYS A 104 -16.51 -8.61 -6.97
CA LYS A 104 -16.34 -9.63 -5.92
C LYS A 104 -16.05 -9.04 -4.54
N LEU A 105 -15.11 -8.11 -4.44
CA LEU A 105 -14.54 -7.65 -3.16
C LEU A 105 -15.18 -6.38 -2.64
N LEU A 106 -15.57 -5.45 -3.52
CA LEU A 106 -16.14 -4.16 -3.16
C LEU A 106 -17.64 -4.05 -3.51
N ARG A 107 -18.23 -5.13 -4.05
CA ARG A 107 -19.64 -5.18 -4.50
C ARG A 107 -20.01 -3.97 -5.36
N SER A 108 -19.07 -3.56 -6.21
CA SER A 108 -19.10 -2.34 -7.02
C SER A 108 -18.71 -2.63 -8.46
N ASP A 109 -18.98 -1.70 -9.37
CA ASP A 109 -18.84 -1.91 -10.81
C ASP A 109 -17.95 -0.86 -11.49
N VAL A 110 -17.39 -1.24 -12.64
CA VAL A 110 -16.61 -0.37 -13.53
C VAL A 110 -17.33 -0.26 -14.86
N GLN A 111 -17.96 0.88 -15.10
CA GLN A 111 -18.71 1.16 -16.33
C GLN A 111 -17.84 1.91 -17.33
N GLY A 112 -17.41 1.20 -18.39
CA GLY A 112 -16.43 1.73 -19.32
C GLY A 112 -15.12 2.03 -18.60
N ARG A 113 -14.82 3.32 -18.42
CA ARG A 113 -13.67 3.80 -17.63
C ARG A 113 -14.05 4.32 -16.25
N LEU A 114 -15.33 4.46 -15.93
CA LEU A 114 -15.79 5.08 -14.69
C LEU A 114 -15.89 4.05 -13.57
N VAL A 115 -15.28 4.33 -12.43
CA VAL A 115 -15.43 3.53 -11.21
C VAL A 115 -16.69 3.98 -10.49
N ARG A 116 -17.66 3.06 -10.29
CA ARG A 116 -18.88 3.35 -9.52
C ARG A 116 -18.78 2.71 -8.15
N LEU A 117 -18.76 3.56 -7.13
CA LEU A 117 -18.78 3.15 -5.74
C LEU A 117 -20.18 3.32 -5.16
N ASN A 118 -20.52 2.44 -4.23
CA ASN A 118 -21.67 2.54 -3.35
C ASN A 118 -21.19 2.64 -1.89
N ASP A 119 -22.11 2.91 -0.96
CA ASP A 119 -21.77 3.04 0.46
C ASP A 119 -21.11 1.77 1.01
N GLU A 120 -21.53 0.60 0.50
CA GLU A 120 -20.99 -0.70 0.88
C GLU A 120 -19.51 -0.85 0.49
N ALA A 121 -19.09 -0.32 -0.66
CA ALA A 121 -17.67 -0.32 -1.06
C ALA A 121 -16.80 0.48 -0.09
N GLY A 122 -17.32 1.56 0.49
CA GLY A 122 -16.63 2.32 1.53
C GLY A 122 -16.30 1.44 2.73
N VAL A 123 -17.31 0.73 3.26
CA VAL A 123 -17.16 -0.20 4.39
C VAL A 123 -16.19 -1.34 4.05
N LEU A 124 -16.39 -2.01 2.91
CA LEU A 124 -15.54 -3.12 2.48
C LEU A 124 -14.09 -2.69 2.27
N SER A 125 -13.86 -1.49 1.71
CA SER A 125 -12.51 -0.96 1.54
C SER A 125 -11.81 -0.70 2.88
N ALA A 126 -12.56 -0.24 3.90
CA ALA A 126 -12.03 -0.05 5.24
C ALA A 126 -11.70 -1.37 5.91
N GLU A 127 -12.54 -2.40 5.77
CA GLU A 127 -12.27 -3.75 6.28
C GLU A 127 -11.00 -4.37 5.66
N ILE A 128 -10.83 -4.22 4.34
CA ILE A 128 -9.62 -4.65 3.63
C ILE A 128 -8.39 -3.91 4.16
N ALA A 129 -8.49 -2.59 4.32
CA ALA A 129 -7.42 -1.76 4.84
C ALA A 129 -7.02 -2.16 6.27
N ILE A 130 -8.00 -2.41 7.15
CA ILE A 130 -7.77 -2.86 8.53
C ILE A 130 -7.08 -4.22 8.52
N ARG A 131 -7.57 -5.19 7.74
CA ARG A 131 -6.98 -6.53 7.64
C ARG A 131 -5.52 -6.47 7.20
N TYR A 132 -5.23 -5.69 6.17
CA TYR A 132 -3.85 -5.51 5.71
C TYR A 132 -2.97 -4.83 6.77
N ALA A 133 -3.48 -3.77 7.42
CA ALA A 133 -2.75 -3.07 8.48
C ALA A 133 -2.38 -4.01 9.63
N THR A 134 -3.32 -4.83 10.10
CA THR A 134 -3.07 -5.83 11.16
C THR A 134 -2.08 -6.90 10.71
N SER A 135 -2.22 -7.45 9.50
CA SER A 135 -1.26 -8.45 9.00
C SER A 135 0.15 -7.86 8.81
N LEU A 136 0.26 -6.59 8.41
CA LEU A 136 1.54 -5.91 8.30
C LEU A 136 2.17 -5.70 9.68
N ASP A 137 1.38 -5.24 10.66
CA ASP A 137 1.82 -5.08 12.05
C ASP A 137 2.35 -6.38 12.65
N GLU A 138 1.61 -7.49 12.49
CA GLU A 138 2.03 -8.82 12.95
C GLU A 138 3.40 -9.22 12.39
N VAL A 139 3.62 -9.02 11.09
CA VAL A 139 4.89 -9.40 10.45
C VAL A 139 6.03 -8.45 10.83
N VAL A 140 5.76 -7.16 10.97
CA VAL A 140 6.76 -6.18 11.44
C VAL A 140 7.18 -6.53 12.87
N CYS A 141 6.24 -6.78 13.77
CA CYS A 141 6.49 -7.19 15.14
C CYS A 141 7.21 -8.55 15.23
N ALA A 142 6.94 -9.49 14.32
CA ALA A 142 7.67 -10.75 14.25
C ALA A 142 9.16 -10.57 13.89
N VAL A 143 9.49 -9.60 13.04
CA VAL A 143 10.88 -9.28 12.67
C VAL A 143 11.57 -8.41 13.74
N ARG A 144 10.78 -7.62 14.48
CA ARG A 144 11.25 -6.75 15.57
C ARG A 144 10.30 -6.81 16.78
N PRO A 145 10.50 -7.81 17.67
CA PRO A 145 9.66 -7.98 18.85
C PRO A 145 9.70 -6.79 19.83
N ALA A 146 10.75 -5.96 19.78
CA ALA A 146 10.90 -4.77 20.62
C ALA A 146 9.82 -3.69 20.39
N PHE A 147 8.97 -3.82 19.36
CA PHE A 147 7.83 -2.92 19.12
C PHE A 147 6.55 -3.31 19.89
N VAL A 148 6.58 -4.39 20.67
CA VAL A 148 5.43 -4.90 21.45
C VAL A 148 5.37 -4.31 22.88
N GLU A 149 6.36 -3.52 23.29
CA GLU A 149 6.45 -2.88 24.62
C GLU A 149 5.88 -1.45 24.68
#